data_AF-A0A235B2Z5-F1
#
_entry.id   AF-A0A235B2Z5-F1
#
_cell.length_a   1.000
_cell.length_b   1.000
_cell.length_c   1.000
_cell.angle_alpha   90.00
_cell.angle_beta   90.00
_cell.angle_gamma   90.00
#
_symmetry.space_group_name_H-M   'P 1'
#
loop_
_entity.id
_entity.type
_entity.pdbx_description
1 polymer ?
#
loop_
_entity_poly.entity_id
_entity_poly.type
_entity_poly.pdbx_seq_one_letter_code
_entity_poly.pdbx_strand_id
1 'polypeptide(L)'
;LYTAFGGFRASVLNDTLQGMVMLVGTIVLLVGIVHAAGGLSHAVETLEAIDPKLISPQGADDILSPTFMTSFWVLVCFGVIGLPHTAVRCISYKDSKAVHRGIIIGTIVVAILMFGMHLAGALGRAVIPD
;
A
#
# COMPACT_ATOMS: atom_id res chain seq x y z
N LEU A 1 -10.56 -25.98 6.27
CA LEU A 1 -11.79 -26.15 7.07
C LEU A 1 -12.76 -24.97 6.94
N TYR A 2 -12.35 -23.70 7.10
CA TYR A 2 -13.26 -22.53 6.97
C TYR A 2 -13.74 -22.25 5.53
N THR A 3 -12.90 -22.54 4.53
CA THR A 3 -13.22 -22.44 3.09
C THR A 3 -14.12 -23.56 2.58
N ALA A 4 -14.20 -24.70 3.28
CA ALA A 4 -14.97 -25.86 2.85
C ALA A 4 -16.48 -25.73 3.13
N PHE A 5 -16.87 -24.93 4.13
CA PHE A 5 -18.27 -24.80 4.56
C PHE A 5 -18.89 -23.41 4.35
N GLY A 6 -18.10 -22.36 4.13
CA GLY A 6 -18.60 -20.97 4.09
C GLY A 6 -18.81 -20.35 2.70
N GLY A 7 -18.31 -20.98 1.64
CA GLY A 7 -18.40 -20.47 0.26
C GLY A 7 -17.70 -19.11 0.02
N PHE A 8 -18.01 -18.45 -1.11
CA PHE A 8 -17.43 -17.15 -1.51
C PHE A 8 -17.61 -16.05 -0.44
N ARG A 9 -18.75 -16.03 0.27
CA ARG A 9 -19.04 -15.02 1.30
C ARG A 9 -18.09 -15.10 2.51
N ALA A 10 -17.71 -16.29 2.94
CA ALA A 10 -16.77 -16.45 4.04
C ALA A 10 -15.37 -15.95 3.66
N SER A 11 -14.94 -16.20 2.42
CA SER A 11 -13.68 -15.65 1.88
C SER A 11 -13.69 -14.13 1.89
N VAL A 12 -14.78 -13.51 1.39
CA VAL A 12 -14.91 -12.03 1.35
C VAL A 12 -14.88 -11.42 2.76
N LEU A 13 -15.52 -12.05 3.75
CA LEU A 13 -15.48 -11.58 5.13
C LEU A 13 -14.06 -11.64 5.70
N ASN A 14 -13.34 -12.74 5.47
CA ASN A 14 -11.95 -12.88 5.89
C ASN A 14 -11.05 -11.83 5.24
N ASP A 15 -11.19 -11.60 3.93
CA ASP A 15 -10.44 -10.57 3.20
C ASP A 15 -10.71 -9.17 3.78
N THR A 16 -11.95 -8.89 4.17
CA THR A 16 -12.34 -7.62 4.79
C THR A 16 -11.71 -7.45 6.17
N LEU A 17 -11.76 -8.48 7.01
CA LEU A 17 -11.12 -8.47 8.34
C LEU A 17 -9.61 -8.26 8.21
N GLN A 18 -8.95 -8.97 7.30
CA GLN A 18 -7.53 -8.81 7.03
C GLN A 18 -7.20 -7.38 6.56
N GLY A 19 -8.00 -6.82 5.64
CA GLY A 19 -7.84 -5.44 5.19
C GLY A 19 -7.94 -4.42 6.34
N MET A 20 -8.86 -4.62 7.29
CA MET A 20 -8.96 -3.77 8.48
C MET A 20 -7.74 -3.89 9.39
N VAL A 21 -7.26 -5.11 9.64
CA VAL A 21 -6.05 -5.35 10.43
C VAL A 21 -4.84 -4.68 9.77
N MET A 22 -4.70 -4.79 8.45
CA MET A 22 -3.65 -4.10 7.70
C MET A 22 -3.75 -2.58 7.85
N LEU A 23 -4.94 -2.00 7.78
CA LEU A 23 -5.14 -0.56 7.91
C LEU A 23 -4.75 -0.04 9.30
N VAL A 24 -5.16 -0.74 10.35
CA VAL A 24 -4.74 -0.42 11.72
C VAL A 24 -3.22 -0.59 11.86
N GLY A 25 -2.67 -1.69 11.34
CA GLY A 25 -1.23 -1.95 11.36
C GLY A 25 -0.42 -0.84 10.68
N THR A 26 -0.85 -0.37 9.51
CA THR A 26 -0.20 0.74 8.81
C THR A 26 -0.21 2.04 9.63
N ILE A 27 -1.33 2.38 10.27
CA ILE A 27 -1.43 3.57 11.11
C ILE A 27 -0.50 3.45 12.32
N VAL A 28 -0.55 2.31 13.03
CA VAL A 28 0.29 2.06 14.21
C VAL A 28 1.77 2.09 13.83
N LEU A 29 2.15 1.48 12.71
CA LEU A 29 3.53 1.46 12.22
C LEU A 29 4.01 2.87 11.88
N LEU A 30 3.22 3.64 11.14
CA LEU A 30 3.59 5.00 10.74
C LEU A 30 3.77 5.91 11.96
N VAL A 31 2.84 5.86 12.92
CA VAL A 31 2.96 6.60 14.18
C VAL A 31 4.17 6.15 14.98
N GLY A 32 4.43 4.85 15.05
CA GLY A 32 5.59 4.28 15.74
C GLY A 32 6.91 4.76 15.16
N ILE A 33 7.06 4.76 13.84
CA ILE A 33 8.27 5.24 13.15
C ILE A 33 8.44 6.74 13.35
N VAL A 34 7.38 7.53 13.19
CA VAL A 34 7.46 9.00 13.40
C VAL A 34 7.84 9.32 14.84
N HIS A 35 7.30 8.59 15.82
CA HIS A 35 7.64 8.79 17.23
C HIS A 35 9.08 8.36 17.53
N ALA A 36 9.52 7.20 17.03
CA ALA A 36 10.87 6.70 17.21
C ALA A 36 11.92 7.60 16.54
N ALA A 37 11.58 8.21 15.40
CA ALA A 37 12.42 9.19 14.71
C ALA A 37 12.42 10.58 15.36
N GLY A 38 11.76 10.78 16.51
CA GLY A 38 11.71 12.09 17.19
C GLY A 38 10.77 13.12 16.53
N GLY A 39 9.90 12.69 15.62
CA GLY A 39 8.98 13.53 14.86
C GLY A 39 9.26 13.53 13.36
N LEU A 40 8.28 13.97 12.57
CA LEU A 40 8.38 13.92 11.10
C LEU A 40 9.49 14.83 10.55
N SER A 41 9.63 16.04 11.10
CA SER A 41 10.69 16.97 10.69
C SER A 41 12.08 16.39 10.97
N HIS A 42 12.28 15.81 12.15
CA HIS A 42 13.56 15.21 12.52
C HIS A 42 13.88 13.97 11.69
N ALA A 43 12.86 13.16 11.35
CA ALA A 43 13.01 12.04 10.42
C ALA A 43 13.50 12.50 9.04
N VAL A 44 12.91 13.57 8.49
CA VAL A 44 13.29 14.11 7.17
C VAL A 44 14.71 14.72 7.22
N GLU A 45 15.04 15.49 8.25
CA GLU A 45 16.40 16.02 8.44
C GLU A 45 17.44 14.90 8.55
N THR A 46 17.11 13.82 9.27
CA THR A 46 17.98 12.66 9.39
C THR A 46 18.15 11.95 8.05
N LEU A 47 17.09 11.77 7.27
CA LEU A 47 17.18 11.20 5.92
C LEU A 47 18.04 12.05 5.00
N GLU A 48 17.87 13.37 5.02
CA GLU A 48 18.67 14.31 4.22
C GLU A 48 20.16 14.27 4.63
N ALA A 49 20.44 14.12 5.92
CA ALA A 49 21.80 13.97 6.43
C ALA A 49 22.46 12.64 6.03
N ILE A 50 21.68 11.55 5.87
CA ILE A 50 22.20 10.28 5.40
C ILE A 50 22.46 10.34 3.89
N ASP A 51 21.46 10.69 3.10
CA ASP A 51 21.59 10.93 1.66
C ASP A 51 20.43 11.82 1.16
N PRO A 52 20.71 13.03 0.64
CA PRO A 52 19.69 13.92 0.08
C PRO A 52 18.85 13.28 -1.03
N LYS A 53 19.36 12.24 -1.70
CA LYS A 53 18.60 11.52 -2.73
C LYS A 53 17.46 10.66 -2.19
N LEU A 54 17.45 10.31 -0.90
CA LEU A 54 16.36 9.55 -0.26
C LEU A 54 15.04 10.31 -0.21
N ILE A 55 15.11 11.63 -0.12
CA ILE A 55 13.96 12.52 -0.13
C ILE A 55 13.65 13.02 -1.55
N SER A 56 14.47 12.63 -2.54
CA SER A 56 14.29 12.99 -3.94
C SER A 56 13.35 12.00 -4.66
N PRO A 57 12.59 12.45 -5.67
CA PRO A 57 11.75 11.57 -6.49
C PRO A 57 12.52 10.47 -7.24
N GLN A 58 13.82 10.66 -7.48
CA GLN A 58 14.67 9.75 -8.25
C GLN A 58 15.26 8.61 -7.40
N GLY A 59 15.18 8.74 -6.07
CA GLY A 59 15.79 7.81 -5.13
C GLY A 59 17.32 7.82 -5.15
N ALA A 60 17.94 7.10 -4.20
CA ALA A 60 19.38 6.89 -4.19
C ALA A 60 19.82 6.18 -5.49
N ASP A 61 21.01 6.53 -6.00
CA ASP A 61 21.61 5.96 -7.22
C ASP A 61 20.80 6.12 -8.53
N ASP A 62 19.82 7.03 -8.58
CA ASP A 62 18.97 7.30 -9.77
C ASP A 62 18.24 6.05 -10.31
N ILE A 63 18.03 5.05 -9.45
CA ILE A 63 17.39 3.78 -9.79
C ILE A 63 15.92 3.95 -10.20
N LEU A 64 15.23 4.98 -9.65
CA LEU A 64 13.84 5.30 -9.98
C LEU A 64 13.77 6.18 -11.25
N SER A 65 14.42 5.74 -12.31
CA SER A 65 14.34 6.43 -13.60
C SER A 65 12.89 6.51 -14.11
N PRO A 66 12.52 7.57 -14.86
CA PRO A 66 11.17 7.70 -15.43
C PRO A 66 10.75 6.48 -16.26
N THR A 67 11.69 5.87 -16.98
CA THR A 67 11.48 4.67 -17.78
C THR A 67 11.17 3.45 -16.92
N PHE A 68 11.93 3.24 -15.83
CA PHE A 68 11.67 2.16 -14.89
C PHE A 68 10.31 2.32 -14.20
N MET A 69 10.00 3.54 -13.74
CA MET A 69 8.74 3.84 -13.09
C MET A 69 7.54 3.64 -14.03
N THR A 70 7.66 4.03 -15.30
CA THR A 70 6.62 3.79 -16.31
C THR A 70 6.44 2.30 -16.61
N SER A 71 7.53 1.55 -16.73
CA SER A 71 7.49 0.08 -16.90
C SER A 71 6.78 -0.60 -15.73
N PHE A 72 7.14 -0.21 -14.50
CA PHE A 72 6.52 -0.74 -13.28
C PHE A 72 5.03 -0.37 -13.19
N TRP A 73 4.67 0.85 -13.59
CA TRP A 73 3.27 1.28 -13.66
C TRP A 73 2.46 0.40 -14.63
N VAL A 74 2.98 0.14 -15.84
CA VAL A 74 2.31 -0.76 -16.79
C VAL A 74 2.18 -2.17 -16.20
N LEU A 75 3.25 -2.70 -15.61
CA LEU A 75 3.23 -4.03 -14.98
C LEU A 75 2.18 -4.12 -13.88
N VAL A 76 2.08 -3.13 -12.99
CA VAL A 76 1.14 -3.15 -11.87
C VAL A 76 -0.29 -2.91 -12.35
N CYS A 77 -0.54 -1.88 -13.14
CA CYS A 77 -1.89 -1.52 -13.58
C CYS A 77 -2.52 -2.59 -14.47
N PHE A 78 -1.77 -3.15 -15.43
CA PHE A 78 -2.31 -4.19 -16.31
C PHE A 78 -2.18 -5.60 -15.70
N GLY A 79 -1.09 -5.89 -14.99
CA GLY A 79 -0.84 -7.20 -14.40
C GLY A 79 -1.89 -7.59 -13.35
N VAL A 80 -2.30 -6.65 -12.50
CA VAL A 80 -3.30 -6.92 -11.44
C VAL A 80 -4.68 -7.21 -12.01
N ILE A 81 -5.05 -6.58 -13.12
CA ILE A 81 -6.33 -6.82 -13.81
C ILE A 81 -6.39 -8.22 -14.43
N GLY A 82 -5.25 -8.72 -14.94
CA GLY A 82 -5.14 -10.04 -15.55
C GLY A 82 -5.23 -11.21 -14.56
N LEU A 83 -5.16 -10.95 -13.25
CA LEU A 83 -5.22 -12.01 -12.24
C LEU A 83 -6.64 -12.59 -12.12
N PRO A 84 -6.82 -13.92 -12.18
CA PRO A 84 -8.13 -14.55 -12.18
C PRO A 84 -8.94 -14.22 -10.92
N HIS A 85 -8.28 -14.06 -9.78
CA HIS A 85 -8.94 -13.69 -8.53
C HIS A 85 -9.53 -12.27 -8.55
N THR A 86 -8.90 -11.34 -9.28
CA THR A 86 -9.44 -9.98 -9.49
C THR A 86 -10.69 -10.04 -10.36
N ALA A 87 -10.63 -10.79 -11.47
CA ALA A 87 -11.77 -10.97 -12.37
C ALA A 87 -12.98 -11.62 -11.67
N VAL A 88 -12.76 -12.65 -10.85
CA VAL A 88 -13.83 -13.35 -10.11
C VAL A 88 -14.51 -12.44 -9.09
N ARG A 89 -13.79 -11.49 -8.49
CA ARG A 89 -14.40 -10.47 -7.61
C ARG A 89 -15.29 -9.50 -8.38
N CYS A 90 -14.89 -9.12 -9.60
CA CYS A 90 -15.67 -8.21 -10.44
C CYS A 90 -17.02 -8.81 -10.90
N ILE A 91 -17.08 -10.11 -11.20
CA ILE A 91 -18.35 -10.77 -11.56
C ILE A 91 -19.30 -10.97 -10.38
N SER A 92 -18.79 -10.82 -9.15
CA SER A 92 -19.56 -11.08 -7.92
C SER A 92 -20.32 -9.85 -7.40
N TYR A 93 -20.15 -8.69 -8.06
CA TYR A 93 -20.92 -7.49 -7.71
C TYR A 93 -22.39 -7.65 -8.09
N LYS A 94 -23.28 -7.27 -7.17
CA LYS A 94 -24.73 -7.42 -7.32
C LYS A 94 -25.30 -6.54 -8.45
N ASP A 95 -24.77 -5.33 -8.59
CA ASP A 95 -25.27 -4.32 -9.52
C ASP A 95 -24.20 -3.25 -9.79
N SER A 96 -24.42 -2.41 -10.80
CA SER A 96 -23.48 -1.36 -11.19
C SER A 96 -23.20 -0.34 -10.07
N LYS A 97 -24.18 -0.05 -9.20
CA LYS A 97 -23.95 0.88 -8.07
C LYS A 97 -23.02 0.27 -7.05
N ALA A 98 -23.11 -1.05 -6.82
CA ALA A 98 -22.18 -1.77 -5.95
C ALA A 98 -20.74 -1.72 -6.49
N VAL A 99 -20.55 -1.86 -7.81
CA VAL A 99 -19.23 -1.73 -8.45
C VAL A 99 -18.65 -0.34 -8.23
N HIS A 100 -19.41 0.72 -8.53
CA HIS A 100 -18.93 2.10 -8.40
C HIS A 100 -18.57 2.46 -6.96
N ARG A 101 -19.38 2.03 -5.98
CA ARG A 101 -19.06 2.18 -4.56
C ARG A 101 -17.80 1.40 -4.19
N GLY A 102 -17.65 0.17 -4.71
CA GLY A 102 -16.46 -0.65 -4.52
C GLY A 102 -15.19 0.01 -5.03
N ILE A 103 -15.25 0.67 -6.19
CA ILE A 103 -14.13 1.45 -6.75
C ILE A 103 -13.76 2.59 -5.79
N ILE A 104 -14.72 3.42 -5.37
CA ILE A 104 -14.42 4.56 -4.49
C ILE A 104 -13.83 4.11 -3.15
N ILE A 105 -14.47 3.15 -2.48
CA ILE A 105 -14.00 2.64 -1.18
C ILE A 105 -12.63 1.97 -1.36
N GLY A 106 -12.47 1.15 -2.39
CA GLY A 106 -11.23 0.46 -2.70
C GLY A 106 -10.08 1.43 -2.95
N THR A 107 -10.29 2.47 -3.76
CA THR A 107 -9.28 3.51 -4.04
C THR A 107 -8.86 4.23 -2.77
N ILE A 108 -9.80 4.61 -1.89
CA ILE A 108 -9.46 5.29 -0.63
C ILE A 108 -8.63 4.38 0.28
N VAL A 109 -9.07 3.13 0.47
CA VAL A 109 -8.38 2.17 1.36
C VAL A 109 -6.99 1.85 0.81
N VAL A 110 -6.87 1.56 -0.48
CA VAL A 110 -5.57 1.28 -1.11
C VAL A 110 -4.66 2.50 -1.08
N ALA A 111 -5.19 3.72 -1.29
CA ALA A 111 -4.40 4.94 -1.18
C ALA A 111 -3.80 5.11 0.22
N ILE A 112 -4.61 4.92 1.28
CA ILE A 112 -4.14 4.99 2.67
C ILE A 112 -3.07 3.93 2.94
N LEU A 113 -3.33 2.67 2.56
CA LEU A 113 -2.40 1.56 2.78
C LEU A 113 -1.10 1.75 2.00
N MET A 114 -1.16 2.02 0.71
CA MET A 114 0.04 2.19 -0.12
C MET A 114 0.83 3.41 0.33
N PHE A 115 0.19 4.57 0.51
CA PHE A 115 0.89 5.77 0.98
C PHE A 115 1.52 5.55 2.35
N GLY A 116 0.76 5.03 3.31
CA GLY A 116 1.24 4.81 4.67
C GLY A 116 2.40 3.81 4.73
N MET A 117 2.32 2.70 3.99
CA MET A 117 3.39 1.69 3.97
C MET A 117 4.65 2.18 3.25
N HIS A 118 4.54 2.91 2.15
CA HIS A 118 5.71 3.47 1.46
C HIS A 118 6.37 4.57 2.30
N LEU A 119 5.57 5.44 2.91
CA LEU A 119 6.08 6.49 3.79
C LEU A 119 6.73 5.89 5.04
N ALA A 120 6.11 4.90 5.68
CA ALA A 120 6.69 4.17 6.80
C ALA A 120 8.02 3.50 6.40
N GLY A 121 8.09 2.89 5.22
CA GLY A 121 9.34 2.31 4.71
C GLY A 121 10.44 3.35 4.50
N ALA A 122 10.11 4.49 3.88
CA ALA A 122 11.07 5.58 3.65
C ALA A 122 11.57 6.20 4.97
N LEU A 123 10.65 6.52 5.88
CA LEU A 123 10.98 7.08 7.20
C LEU A 123 11.67 6.08 8.12
N GLY A 124 11.45 4.78 7.92
CA GLY A 124 12.09 3.71 8.70
C GLY A 124 13.62 3.78 8.63
N ARG A 125 14.16 4.23 7.48
CA ARG A 125 15.60 4.42 7.28
C ARG A 125 16.21 5.54 8.12
N ALA A 126 15.38 6.43 8.68
CA ALA A 126 15.82 7.42 9.68
C ALA A 126 16.01 6.79 11.07
N VAL A 127 15.28 5.72 11.38
CA VAL A 127 15.30 5.04 12.69
C VAL A 127 16.29 3.87 12.68
N ILE A 128 16.36 3.14 11.58
CA ILE A 128 17.28 2.03 11.33
C ILE A 128 18.03 2.35 10.03
N PRO A 129 19.22 2.97 10.10
CA PRO A 129 19.95 3.43 8.91
C PRO A 129 20.56 2.33 8.04
N ASP A 130 20.70 1.13 8.60
CA ASP A 130 21.33 -0.06 7.98
C ASP A 130 20.34 -0.93 7.19
#